data_AF-A0A1E4IRV0-F1
#
_entry.id   AF-A0A1E4IRV0-F1
#
_cell.length_a   1.000
_cell.length_b   1.000
_cell.length_c   1.000
_cell.angle_alpha   90.00
_cell.angle_beta   90.00
_cell.angle_gamma   90.00
#
_symmetry.space_group_name_H-M   'P 1'
#
loop_
_entity.id
_entity.type
_entity.pdbx_description
1 polymer ?
#
loop_
_entity_poly.entity_id
_entity_poly.type
_entity_poly.pdbx_seq_one_letter_code
_entity_poly.pdbx_strand_id
1 'polypeptide(L)'
;MCMCASDLRGTLLKQMPNTILRDLAWSFSRDTPESIAEWEEALSAYGEDIGMPVDREKLWLVLPVRALDVQYTYWVVGNNNEWQPKSRVVSVRASRLLSCSEILFEVHKASHAELEDQDHRFFEGLELLDEVFEEGVPAYKMLLGS
;
A
#
# COMPACT_ATOMS: atom_id res chain seq x y z
N MET A 1 -15.94 20.78 -23.98
CA MET A 1 -16.61 20.90 -22.67
C MET A 1 -15.52 20.67 -21.62
N CYS A 2 -14.98 21.72 -21.02
CA CYS A 2 -13.93 21.57 -20.00
C CYS A 2 -14.58 21.16 -18.68
N MET A 3 -14.28 19.95 -18.19
CA MET A 3 -14.58 19.59 -16.81
C MET A 3 -13.64 20.36 -15.89
N CYS A 4 -14.16 20.93 -14.80
CA CYS A 4 -13.34 21.58 -13.79
C CYS A 4 -12.50 20.53 -13.04
N ALA A 5 -11.31 20.89 -12.57
CA ALA A 5 -10.41 19.98 -11.85
C ALA A 5 -11.08 19.33 -10.62
N SER A 6 -12.00 20.06 -9.97
CA SER A 6 -12.84 19.59 -8.86
C SER A 6 -13.78 18.44 -9.25
N ASP A 7 -14.33 18.46 -10.47
CA ASP A 7 -15.21 17.41 -10.99
C ASP A 7 -14.43 16.16 -11.38
N LEU A 8 -13.19 16.32 -11.85
CA LEU A 8 -12.28 15.21 -12.16
C LEU A 8 -11.88 14.47 -10.88
N ARG A 9 -11.56 15.21 -9.80
CA ARG A 9 -11.26 14.62 -8.48
C ARG A 9 -12.44 13.79 -7.94
N GLY A 10 -13.65 14.36 -7.96
CA GLY A 10 -14.85 13.66 -7.48
C GLY A 10 -15.23 12.44 -8.33
N THR A 11 -14.90 12.43 -9.62
CA THR A 11 -15.17 11.31 -10.52
C THR A 11 -14.14 10.19 -10.37
N LEU A 12 -12.86 10.54 -10.20
CA LEU A 12 -11.77 9.58 -9.96
C LEU A 12 -12.01 8.80 -8.65
N LEU A 13 -12.26 9.50 -7.53
CA LEU A 13 -12.48 8.85 -6.24
C LEU A 13 -13.69 7.90 -6.24
N LYS A 14 -14.75 8.21 -6.99
CA LYS A 14 -15.93 7.33 -7.14
C LYS A 14 -15.65 6.01 -7.87
N GLN A 15 -14.56 5.93 -8.63
CA GLN A 15 -14.18 4.73 -9.38
C GLN A 15 -13.17 3.86 -8.60
N MET A 16 -12.59 4.40 -7.53
CA MET A 16 -11.60 3.70 -6.73
C MET A 16 -12.27 2.82 -5.68
N PRO A 17 -11.78 1.58 -5.46
CA PRO A 17 -12.26 0.76 -4.36
C PRO A 17 -11.95 1.44 -3.02
N ASN A 18 -12.94 1.54 -2.14
CA ASN A 18 -12.74 2.11 -0.79
C ASN A 18 -11.74 1.30 0.03
N THR A 19 -11.67 -0.02 -0.20
CA THR A 19 -10.68 -0.90 0.45
C THR A 19 -10.09 -1.87 -0.56
N ILE A 20 -8.82 -2.22 -0.37
CA ILE A 20 -8.06 -3.13 -1.22
C ILE A 20 -7.27 -4.10 -0.32
N LEU A 21 -7.26 -5.38 -0.68
CA LEU A 21 -6.42 -6.44 -0.06
C LEU A 21 -6.58 -6.59 1.46
N ARG A 22 -7.79 -6.36 2.01
CA ARG A 22 -8.07 -6.51 3.45
C ARG A 22 -7.85 -7.92 4.01
N ASP A 23 -7.90 -8.93 3.14
CA ASP A 23 -7.72 -10.33 3.52
C ASP A 23 -6.31 -10.86 3.20
N LEU A 24 -5.39 -10.00 2.74
CA LEU A 24 -4.03 -10.41 2.42
C LEU A 24 -3.16 -10.32 3.67
N ALA A 25 -2.61 -11.45 4.10
CA ALA A 25 -1.61 -11.47 5.15
C ALA A 25 -0.21 -11.26 4.56
N TRP A 26 0.51 -10.27 5.10
CA TRP A 26 1.92 -10.04 4.78
C TRP A 26 2.63 -9.37 5.97
N SER A 27 3.94 -9.56 6.09
CA SER A 27 4.76 -8.91 7.11
C SER A 27 5.91 -8.16 6.48
N PHE A 28 6.07 -6.88 6.83
CA PHE A 28 7.15 -6.03 6.34
C PHE A 28 8.53 -6.38 6.94
N SER A 29 8.61 -7.31 7.91
CA SER A 29 9.88 -7.88 8.39
C SER A 29 10.50 -8.89 7.44
N ARG A 30 9.78 -9.33 6.40
CA ARG A 30 10.36 -10.17 5.36
C ARG A 30 11.32 -9.36 4.51
N ASP A 31 12.37 -10.03 4.04
CA ASP A 31 13.35 -9.43 3.13
C ASP A 31 12.66 -8.80 1.93
N THR A 32 13.25 -7.71 1.43
CA THR A 32 12.74 -7.01 0.25
C THR A 32 13.03 -7.80 -1.02
N PRO A 33 12.02 -8.26 -1.78
CA PRO A 33 12.25 -8.98 -3.02
C PRO A 33 12.84 -8.05 -4.10
N GLU A 34 13.68 -8.57 -4.98
CA GLU A 34 14.32 -7.77 -6.04
C GLU A 34 13.42 -7.61 -7.27
N SER A 35 12.40 -8.48 -7.41
CA SER A 35 11.48 -8.49 -8.54
C SER A 35 10.04 -8.81 -8.13
N ILE A 36 9.08 -8.51 -9.02
CA ILE A 36 7.66 -8.88 -8.85
C ILE A 36 7.48 -10.40 -8.76
N ALA A 37 8.26 -11.18 -9.52
CA ALA A 37 8.16 -12.63 -9.47
C ALA A 37 8.57 -13.18 -8.10
N GLU A 38 9.70 -12.71 -7.56
CA GLU A 38 10.15 -13.07 -6.22
C GLU A 38 9.19 -12.60 -5.13
N TRP A 39 8.58 -11.42 -5.31
CA TRP A 39 7.55 -10.91 -4.42
C TRP A 39 6.32 -11.84 -4.35
N GLU A 40 5.85 -12.33 -5.49
CA GLU A 40 4.70 -13.24 -5.53
C GLU A 40 5.00 -14.62 -4.93
N GLU A 41 6.22 -15.11 -5.14
CA GLU A 41 6.71 -16.32 -4.49
C GLU A 41 6.79 -16.13 -2.97
N ALA A 42 7.37 -15.03 -2.51
CA ALA A 42 7.49 -14.71 -1.09
C ALA A 42 6.13 -14.55 -0.41
N LEU A 43 5.19 -13.84 -1.05
CA LEU A 43 3.81 -13.72 -0.58
C LEU A 43 3.13 -15.08 -0.45
N SER A 44 3.25 -15.92 -1.49
CA SER A 44 2.63 -17.24 -1.52
C SER A 44 3.19 -18.13 -0.40
N ALA A 45 4.52 -18.18 -0.27
CA ALA A 45 5.20 -18.95 0.77
C ALA A 45 4.80 -18.47 2.18
N TYR A 46 4.75 -17.15 2.40
CA TYR A 46 4.32 -16.58 3.68
C TYR A 46 2.89 -16.99 4.04
N GLY A 47 1.96 -16.89 3.08
CA GLY A 47 0.57 -17.28 3.29
C GLY A 47 0.43 -18.77 3.62
N GLU A 48 1.18 -19.64 2.94
CA GLU A 48 1.22 -21.07 3.24
C GLU A 48 1.77 -21.35 4.65
N ASP A 49 2.86 -20.70 5.04
CA ASP A 49 3.51 -20.86 6.35
C ASP A 49 2.56 -20.57 7.52
N ILE A 50 1.71 -19.54 7.38
CA ILE A 50 0.77 -19.13 8.44
C ILE A 50 -0.62 -19.76 8.29
N GLY A 51 -0.83 -20.64 7.31
CA GLY A 51 -2.12 -21.28 7.05
C GLY A 51 -3.19 -20.35 6.48
N MET A 52 -2.78 -19.25 5.84
CA MET A 52 -3.64 -18.29 5.13
C MET A 52 -3.17 -18.13 3.67
N PRO A 53 -3.46 -19.11 2.79
CA PRO A 53 -3.01 -19.06 1.40
C PRO A 53 -3.48 -17.80 0.68
N VAL A 54 -2.60 -17.21 -0.13
CA VAL A 54 -2.88 -15.97 -0.85
C VAL A 54 -3.82 -16.23 -2.04
N ASP A 55 -4.88 -15.43 -2.12
CA ASP A 55 -5.73 -15.34 -3.32
C ASP A 55 -5.00 -14.56 -4.42
N ARG A 56 -4.39 -15.29 -5.35
CA ARG A 56 -3.62 -14.71 -6.46
C ARG A 56 -4.48 -13.89 -7.42
N GLU A 57 -5.78 -14.15 -7.54
CA GLU A 57 -6.64 -13.35 -8.42
C GLU A 57 -6.79 -11.93 -7.89
N LYS A 58 -6.88 -11.77 -6.56
CA LYS A 58 -6.91 -10.44 -5.92
C LYS A 58 -5.63 -9.65 -6.16
N LEU A 59 -4.45 -10.29 -6.21
CA LEU A 59 -3.18 -9.62 -6.48
C LEU A 59 -3.14 -9.02 -7.90
N TRP A 60 -3.78 -9.67 -8.87
CA TRP A 60 -3.79 -9.24 -10.26
C TRP A 60 -4.96 -8.31 -10.63
N LEU A 61 -5.79 -7.91 -9.65
CA LEU A 61 -6.78 -6.87 -9.87
C LEU A 61 -6.09 -5.56 -10.25
N VAL A 62 -6.43 -5.07 -11.45
CA VAL A 62 -5.89 -3.84 -12.05
C VAL A 62 -6.78 -2.66 -11.66
N LEU A 63 -6.20 -1.66 -11.02
CA LEU A 63 -6.87 -0.41 -10.71
C LEU A 63 -6.89 0.50 -11.95
N PRO A 64 -7.92 1.34 -12.12
CA PRO A 64 -8.04 2.25 -13.27
C PRO A 64 -7.11 3.48 -13.17
N VAL A 65 -5.92 3.32 -12.57
CA VAL A 65 -4.94 4.38 -12.34
C VAL A 65 -3.53 3.93 -12.69
N ARG A 66 -2.70 4.91 -13.05
CA ARG A 66 -1.25 4.72 -13.33
C ARG A 66 -0.36 5.31 -12.24
N ALA A 67 -0.98 5.98 -11.28
CA ALA A 67 -0.35 6.64 -10.16
C ALA A 67 -1.29 6.52 -8.96
N LEU A 68 -0.72 6.23 -7.79
CA LEU A 68 -1.39 6.38 -6.51
C LEU A 68 -0.36 6.66 -5.43
N ASP A 69 -0.81 7.23 -4.32
CA ASP A 69 0.01 7.44 -3.14
C ASP A 69 -0.46 6.53 -2.00
N VAL A 70 0.47 5.98 -1.24
CA VAL A 70 0.18 5.17 -0.04
C VAL A 70 0.80 5.85 1.17
N GLN A 71 -0.05 6.35 2.07
CA GLN A 71 0.36 6.84 3.37
C GLN A 71 0.44 5.69 4.36
N TYR A 72 1.49 5.65 5.17
CA TYR A 72 1.57 4.78 6.33
C TYR A 72 2.14 5.53 7.53
N THR A 73 1.87 5.02 8.73
CA THR A 73 2.32 5.62 9.99
C THR A 73 3.03 4.57 10.82
N TYR A 74 4.20 4.93 11.35
CA TYR A 74 4.98 4.12 12.27
C TYR A 74 5.38 4.95 13.49
N TRP A 75 5.88 4.30 14.53
CA TRP A 75 6.23 4.97 15.77
C TRP A 75 7.75 5.11 15.88
N VAL A 76 8.19 6.29 16.33
CA VAL A 76 9.60 6.57 16.58
C VAL A 76 9.76 7.19 17.97
N VAL A 77 10.89 6.93 18.61
CA VAL A 77 11.24 7.58 19.88
C VAL A 77 11.74 8.98 19.57
N GLY A 78 11.02 10.00 20.04
CA GLY A 78 11.40 11.41 19.90
C GLY A 78 12.53 11.81 20.85
N ASN A 79 13.00 13.05 20.71
CA ASN A 79 14.09 13.60 21.55
C ASN A 79 13.78 13.65 23.05
N ASN A 80 12.49 13.61 23.41
CA ASN A 80 12.01 13.55 24.79
C ASN A 80 11.86 12.12 25.32
N ASN A 81 12.34 11.12 24.58
CA ASN A 81 12.21 9.69 24.91
C ASN A 81 10.74 9.21 24.98
N GLU A 82 9.83 9.90 24.28
CA GLU A 82 8.43 9.51 24.11
C GLU A 82 8.20 8.98 22.69
N TRP A 83 7.32 7.99 22.57
CA TRP A 83 6.89 7.47 21.28
C TRP A 83 5.98 8.48 20.57
N GLN A 84 6.32 8.78 19.32
CA GLN A 84 5.57 9.72 18.49
C GLN A 84 5.23 9.07 17.13
N PRO A 85 4.02 9.29 16.60
CA PRO A 85 3.67 8.80 15.29
C PRO A 85 4.38 9.62 14.21
N LYS A 86 4.87 8.93 13.19
CA LYS A 86 5.51 9.52 12.03
C LYS A 86 4.88 8.95 10.77
N SER A 87 4.34 9.84 9.94
CA SER A 87 3.72 9.46 8.68
C SER A 87 4.69 9.60 7.51
N ARG A 88 4.55 8.70 6.54
CA ARG A 88 5.27 8.68 5.27
C ARG A 88 4.28 8.47 4.15
N VAL A 89 4.61 8.97 2.97
CA VAL A 89 3.84 8.78 1.75
C VAL A 89 4.77 8.14 0.72
N VAL A 90 4.35 7.00 0.19
CA VAL A 90 5.01 6.30 -0.92
C VAL A 90 4.25 6.61 -2.19
N SER A 91 4.93 7.20 -3.17
CA SER A 91 4.34 7.49 -4.49
C SER A 91 4.62 6.35 -5.45
N VAL A 92 3.58 5.59 -5.80
CA VAL A 92 3.65 4.52 -6.80
C VAL A 92 3.28 5.10 -8.16
N ARG A 93 4.14 4.91 -9.16
CA ARG A 93 3.97 5.47 -10.52
C ARG A 93 4.37 4.44 -11.57
N ALA A 94 3.54 4.29 -12.61
CA ALA A 94 3.81 3.39 -13.73
C ALA A 94 3.36 4.00 -15.08
N SER A 95 3.91 3.51 -16.18
CA SER A 95 3.46 3.89 -17.54
C SER A 95 2.13 3.23 -17.95
N ARG A 96 1.77 2.14 -17.27
CA ARG A 96 0.54 1.36 -17.45
C ARG A 96 -0.34 1.39 -16.20
N LEU A 97 -1.53 0.81 -16.30
CA LEU A 97 -2.41 0.62 -15.15
C LEU A 97 -1.73 -0.29 -14.12
N LEU A 98 -1.93 0.03 -12.85
CA LEU A 98 -1.32 -0.64 -11.70
C LEU A 98 -2.16 -1.84 -11.25
N SER A 99 -1.51 -2.98 -11.04
CA SER A 99 -2.10 -4.10 -10.30
C SER A 99 -1.87 -3.96 -8.79
N CYS A 100 -2.70 -4.64 -8.00
CA CYS A 100 -2.55 -4.73 -6.54
C CYS A 100 -1.18 -5.29 -6.13
N SER A 101 -0.66 -6.30 -6.86
CA SER A 101 0.67 -6.90 -6.64
C SER A 101 1.78 -5.84 -6.74
N GLU A 102 1.76 -5.03 -7.79
CA GLU A 102 2.77 -3.99 -8.02
C GLU A 102 2.72 -2.86 -7.00
N ILE A 103 1.51 -2.48 -6.59
CA ILE A 103 1.33 -1.47 -5.55
C ILE A 103 2.00 -1.95 -4.27
N LEU A 104 1.72 -3.19 -3.84
CA LEU A 104 2.33 -3.71 -2.62
C LEU A 104 3.82 -3.95 -2.73
N PHE A 105 4.32 -4.41 -3.88
CA PHE A 105 5.74 -4.58 -4.10
C PHE A 105 6.51 -3.26 -3.95
N GLU A 106 6.04 -2.20 -4.61
CA GLU A 106 6.68 -0.88 -4.50
C GLU A 106 6.54 -0.28 -3.10
N VAL A 107 5.40 -0.50 -2.43
CA VAL A 107 5.21 -0.08 -1.03
C VAL A 107 6.17 -0.81 -0.11
N HIS A 108 6.31 -2.14 -0.22
CA HIS A 108 7.23 -2.94 0.59
C HIS A 108 8.66 -2.46 0.45
N LYS A 109 9.14 -2.28 -0.79
CA LYS A 109 10.48 -1.75 -1.04
C LYS A 109 10.71 -0.38 -0.39
N ALA A 110 9.70 0.48 -0.42
CA ALA A 110 9.81 1.84 0.11
C ALA A 110 9.65 1.93 1.63
N SER A 111 8.96 0.98 2.27
CA SER A 111 8.64 1.02 3.70
C SER A 111 9.43 0.02 4.56
N HIS A 112 10.08 -0.98 3.95
CA HIS A 112 10.73 -2.09 4.66
C HIS A 112 11.69 -1.62 5.77
N ALA A 113 12.64 -0.74 5.46
CA ALA A 113 13.63 -0.25 6.43
C ALA A 113 13.01 0.50 7.62
N GLU A 114 11.78 1.01 7.47
CA GLU A 114 11.08 1.73 8.53
C GLU A 114 10.12 0.82 9.32
N LEU A 115 9.69 -0.30 8.73
CA LEU A 115 8.69 -1.21 9.29
C LEU A 115 9.23 -2.57 9.76
N GLU A 116 10.42 -3.00 9.31
CA GLU A 116 10.94 -4.36 9.57
C GLU A 116 10.99 -4.71 11.07
N ASP A 117 11.40 -3.74 11.88
CA ASP A 117 11.57 -3.84 13.34
C ASP A 117 10.44 -3.15 14.13
N GLN A 118 9.35 -2.76 13.48
CA GLN A 118 8.18 -2.18 14.15
C GLN A 118 7.27 -3.27 14.70
N ASP A 119 6.56 -2.97 15.79
CA ASP A 119 5.48 -3.82 16.29
C ASP A 119 4.33 -3.87 15.26
N HIS A 120 3.92 -2.70 14.76
CA HIS A 120 2.90 -2.55 13.72
C HIS A 120 3.47 -2.80 12.31
N ARG A 121 3.79 -4.04 11.99
CA ARG A 121 4.44 -4.44 10.73
C ARG A 121 3.65 -5.43 9.88
N PHE A 122 2.48 -5.85 10.33
CA PHE A 122 1.61 -6.73 9.55
C PHE A 122 0.71 -5.91 8.64
N PHE A 123 0.72 -6.21 7.35
CA PHE A 123 -0.16 -5.57 6.40
C PHE A 123 -1.61 -6.03 6.62
N GLU A 124 -2.54 -5.08 6.71
CA GLU A 124 -3.97 -5.36 6.89
C GLU A 124 -4.85 -4.79 5.76
N GLY A 125 -4.25 -4.32 4.68
CA GLY A 125 -4.98 -3.72 3.56
C GLY A 125 -4.72 -2.23 3.37
N LEU A 126 -5.34 -1.71 2.31
CA LEU A 126 -5.33 -0.29 1.96
C LEU A 126 -6.76 0.26 2.06
N GLU A 127 -6.89 1.46 2.61
CA GLU A 127 -8.15 2.20 2.73
C GLU A 127 -8.05 3.54 1.98
N LEU A 128 -9.00 3.83 1.09
CA LEU A 128 -9.00 5.05 0.29
C LEU A 128 -9.15 6.28 1.19
N LEU A 129 -8.32 7.30 0.97
CA LEU A 129 -8.38 8.57 1.67
C LEU A 129 -9.25 9.58 0.89
N ASP A 130 -9.98 10.43 1.62
CA ASP A 130 -10.66 11.59 1.06
C ASP A 130 -9.66 12.69 0.63
N GLU A 131 -8.52 12.74 1.31
CA GLU A 131 -7.40 13.60 1.00
C GLU A 131 -6.53 13.04 -0.14
N VAL A 132 -5.86 13.94 -0.85
CA VAL A 132 -4.89 13.60 -1.90
C VAL A 132 -3.61 14.38 -1.62
N PHE A 133 -2.46 13.77 -1.88
CA PHE A 133 -1.16 14.44 -1.73
C PHE A 133 -0.70 15.10 -3.03
N GLU A 134 -1.21 14.63 -4.17
CA GLU A 134 -0.98 15.18 -5.50
C GLU A 134 -2.33 15.30 -6.26
N GLU A 135 -2.51 16.39 -7.00
CA GLU A 135 -3.75 16.63 -7.76
C GLU A 135 -3.96 15.55 -8.84
N GLY A 136 -5.12 14.89 -8.80
CA GLY A 136 -5.46 13.82 -9.75
C GLY A 136 -4.85 12.46 -9.42
N VAL A 137 -4.14 12.33 -8.30
CA VAL A 137 -3.60 11.06 -7.80
C VAL A 137 -4.40 10.63 -6.57
N PRO A 138 -5.03 9.43 -6.57
CA PRO A 138 -5.74 8.94 -5.39
C PRO A 138 -4.73 8.54 -4.32
N ALA A 139 -5.11 8.71 -3.06
CA ALA A 139 -4.30 8.31 -1.93
C ALA A 139 -5.00 7.20 -1.13
N TYR A 140 -4.20 6.25 -0.66
CA TYR A 140 -4.63 5.20 0.25
C TYR A 140 -3.85 5.31 1.55
N LYS A 141 -4.48 4.93 2.66
CA LYS A 141 -3.83 4.63 3.93
C LYS A 141 -3.54 3.14 4.00
N MET A 142 -2.30 2.78 4.29
CA MET A 142 -1.94 1.41 4.65
C MET A 142 -2.29 1.14 6.11
N LEU A 143 -3.08 0.09 6.32
CA LEU A 143 -3.45 -0.39 7.64
C LEU A 143 -2.38 -1.38 8.10
N LEU A 144 -1.88 -1.18 9.33
CA LEU A 144 -0.80 -1.96 9.93
C LEU A 144 -1.26 -2.53 11.28
N GLY A 145 -1.09 -3.85 11.43
CA GLY A 145 -1.38 -4.62 12.65
C GLY A 145 -0.12 -5.01 13.42
N SER A 146 -0.30 -5.35 14.70
CA SER A 146 0.70 -5.93 15.60
C SER A 146 0.57 -7.44 15.75
#